data_AF-A0AAE0EQJ8-F1
#
_entry.id   AF-A0AAE0EQJ8-F1
#
_cell.length_a   1.000
_cell.length_b   1.000
_cell.length_c   1.000
_cell.angle_alpha   90.00
_cell.angle_beta   90.00
_cell.angle_gamma   90.00
#
_symmetry.space_group_name_H-M   'P 1'
#
loop_
_entity.id
_entity.type
_entity.pdbx_description
1 polymer ?
#
loop_
_entity_poly.entity_id
_entity_poly.type
_entity_poly.pdbx_seq_one_letter_code
_entity_poly.pdbx_strand_id
1 'polypeptide(L)'
;MFEAIERDFPELWAWTDLCYGVDADLGFRLGGVDGSVMRFVKSKEGTQQGDPLGLLYLAAPLQVVLERVQERHPSVVIFAYLDDGFFLGPPVDAGLAY
;
A
#
# COMPACT_ATOMS: atom_id res chain seq x y z
N MET A 1 5.67 1.72 4.02
CA MET A 1 5.93 2.87 3.13
C MET A 1 7.26 3.51 3.45
N PHE A 2 7.43 4.15 4.61
CA PHE A 2 8.66 4.88 4.98
C PHE A 2 9.95 4.08 4.74
N GLU A 3 10.04 2.85 5.27
CA GLU A 3 11.22 2.00 5.09
C GLU A 3 11.57 1.74 3.61
N ALA A 4 10.56 1.52 2.77
CA ALA A 4 10.78 1.27 1.34
C ALA A 4 11.27 2.53 0.62
N ILE A 5 10.74 3.70 0.97
CA ILE A 5 11.16 4.97 0.38
C ILE A 5 12.56 5.37 0.85
N GLU A 6 12.85 5.25 2.15
CA GLU A 6 14.18 5.56 2.69
C GLU A 6 15.27 4.67 2.07
N ARG A 7 14.97 3.39 1.82
CA ARG A 7 15.91 2.44 1.23
C ARG A 7 16.09 2.63 -0.28
N ASP A 8 15.00 2.71 -1.04
CA ASP A 8 15.04 2.60 -2.50
C ASP A 8 14.98 3.94 -3.22
N PHE A 9 14.41 4.97 -2.59
CA PHE A 9 14.22 6.31 -3.15
C PHE A 9 14.61 7.40 -2.12
N PRO A 10 15.84 7.37 -1.58
CA PRO A 10 16.25 8.26 -0.49
C PRO A 10 16.12 9.75 -0.85
N GLU A 11 16.19 10.10 -2.14
CA GLU A 11 15.97 11.47 -2.64
C GLU A 11 14.55 11.99 -2.41
N LEU A 12 13.57 11.11 -2.25
CA LEU A 12 12.17 11.46 -1.95
C LEU A 12 11.89 11.58 -0.46
N TRP A 13 12.80 11.11 0.40
CA TRP A 13 12.58 11.03 1.86
C TRP A 13 12.13 12.34 2.48
N ALA A 14 12.80 13.46 2.14
CA ALA A 14 12.47 14.76 2.71
C ALA A 14 11.03 15.19 2.40
N TRP A 15 10.53 14.87 1.20
CA TRP A 15 9.16 15.14 0.81
C TRP A 15 8.18 14.18 1.50
N THR A 16 8.54 12.89 1.59
CA THR A 16 7.73 11.88 2.27
C THR A 16 7.56 12.19 3.76
N ASP A 17 8.62 12.56 4.47
CA ASP A 17 8.56 12.94 5.88
C ASP A 17 7.78 14.24 6.08
N LEU A 18 7.94 15.24 5.20
CA LEU A 18 7.14 16.47 5.26
C LEU A 18 5.63 16.20 5.14
N CYS A 19 5.22 15.34 4.21
CA CYS A 19 3.81 15.09 3.91
C CYS A 19 3.15 14.04 4.82
N TYR A 20 3.91 13.01 5.25
CA TYR A 20 3.37 11.84 5.95
C TYR A 20 4.03 11.62 7.33
N GLY A 21 5.09 12.34 7.68
CA GLY A 21 5.83 12.23 8.93
C GLY A 21 5.08 12.71 10.18
N VAL A 22 3.81 13.10 10.06
CA VAL A 22 2.95 13.53 11.18
C VAL A 22 1.58 12.87 11.13
N ASP A 23 0.93 12.77 12.30
CA ASP A 23 -0.42 12.21 12.38
C ASP A 23 -1.44 13.11 11.66
N ALA A 24 -2.17 12.54 10.70
CA ALA A 24 -3.29 13.16 10.03
C ALA A 24 -4.62 12.79 10.70
N ASP A 25 -5.61 13.68 10.61
CA ASP A 25 -6.99 13.38 11.00
C ASP A 25 -7.69 12.58 9.90
N LEU A 26 -7.78 11.26 10.09
CA LEU A 26 -8.50 10.38 9.18
C LEU A 26 -9.99 10.40 9.53
N GLY A 27 -10.77 11.01 8.64
CA GLY A 27 -12.21 11.16 8.79
C GLY A 27 -12.99 9.93 8.34
N PHE A 28 -13.82 9.38 9.21
CA PHE A 28 -14.76 8.32 8.90
C PHE A 28 -16.20 8.80 9.11
N ARG A 29 -17.07 8.49 8.16
CA ARG A 29 -18.52 8.65 8.34
C ARG A 29 -19.09 7.38 8.96
N LEU A 30 -19.68 7.51 10.14
CA LEU A 30 -20.40 6.42 10.79
C LEU A 30 -21.92 6.68 10.71
N GLY A 31 -22.70 5.65 10.35
CA GLY A 31 -24.17 5.73 10.17
C GLY A 31 -24.63 6.17 8.77
N GLY A 32 -25.95 6.08 8.49
CA GLY A 32 -26.52 6.34 7.16
C GLY A 32 -28.00 6.80 7.15
N VAL A 33 -28.34 7.57 6.10
CA VAL A 33 -29.59 8.27 5.72
C VAL A 33 -30.30 9.17 6.76
N ASP A 34 -30.17 8.99 8.08
CA ASP A 34 -30.95 9.75 9.09
C ASP A 34 -30.16 10.34 10.27
N GLY A 35 -28.84 10.09 10.38
CA GLY A 35 -28.09 10.54 11.55
C GLY A 35 -26.57 10.33 11.46
N SER A 36 -25.98 10.42 10.27
CA SER A 36 -24.55 10.13 10.12
C SER A 36 -23.68 11.13 10.89
N VAL A 37 -22.67 10.62 11.60
CA VAL A 37 -21.72 11.44 12.37
C VAL A 37 -20.31 11.24 11.82
N MET A 38 -19.57 12.34 11.65
CA MET A 38 -18.15 12.30 11.34
C MET A 38 -17.34 12.00 12.61
N ARG A 39 -16.43 11.04 12.52
CA ARG A 39 -15.41 10.75 13.52
C ARG A 39 -14.04 10.90 12.90
N PHE A 40 -13.09 11.32 13.71
CA PHE A 40 -11.69 11.45 13.30
C PHE A 40 -10.85 10.54 14.17
N VAL A 41 -9.89 9.87 13.54
CA VAL A 41 -8.87 9.07 14.20
C VAL A 41 -7.52 9.58 13.72
N LYS A 42 -6.55 9.70 14.62
CA LYS A 42 -5.18 10.05 14.25
C LYS A 42 -4.55 8.86 13.52
N SER A 43 -4.04 9.09 12.32
CA SER A 43 -3.34 8.09 11.52
C SER A 43 -2.09 8.70 10.89
N LYS A 44 -0.99 7.96 10.95
CA LYS A 44 0.26 8.25 10.24
C LYS A 44 0.53 7.24 9.11
N GLU A 45 -0.47 6.42 8.80
CA GLU A 45 -0.36 5.33 7.85
C GLU A 45 -1.24 5.58 6.62
N GLY A 46 -0.77 5.04 5.49
CA GLY A 46 -1.46 5.12 4.20
C GLY A 46 -0.97 6.26 3.31
N THR A 47 -1.68 6.41 2.18
CA THR A 47 -1.41 7.41 1.14
C THR A 47 -2.70 8.13 0.80
N GLN A 48 -2.61 9.35 0.26
CA GLN A 48 -3.79 10.14 -0.09
C GLN A 48 -4.11 10.02 -1.59
N GLN A 49 -5.40 9.89 -1.92
CA GLN A 49 -5.82 9.90 -3.33
C GLN A 49 -5.55 11.28 -3.95
N GLY A 50 -4.96 11.28 -5.15
CA GLY A 50 -4.56 12.51 -5.85
C GLY A 50 -3.16 12.99 -5.48
N ASP A 51 -2.47 12.33 -4.55
CA ASP A 51 -1.03 12.56 -4.34
C ASP A 51 -0.24 12.07 -5.57
N PRO A 52 0.60 12.93 -6.19
CA PRO A 52 1.46 12.53 -7.32
C PRO A 52 2.37 11.33 -7.04
N LEU A 53 2.79 11.13 -5.79
CA LEU A 53 3.62 10.02 -5.35
C LEU A 53 2.82 8.90 -4.66
N GLY A 54 1.51 9.05 -4.51
CA GLY A 54 0.65 8.09 -3.82
C GLY A 54 0.75 6.67 -4.40
N LEU A 55 0.87 6.57 -5.72
CA LEU A 55 1.06 5.29 -6.42
C LEU A 55 2.42 4.64 -6.11
N LEU A 56 3.49 5.42 -6.03
CA LEU A 56 4.80 4.92 -5.63
C LEU A 56 4.80 4.45 -4.18
N TYR A 57 4.18 5.24 -3.30
CA TYR A 57 4.05 4.91 -1.88
C TYR A 57 3.23 3.64 -1.61
N LEU A 58 2.30 3.30 -2.50
CA LEU A 58 1.61 2.01 -2.52
C LEU A 58 2.51 0.89 -3.06
N ALA A 59 3.09 1.09 -4.25
CA ALA A 59 3.80 0.04 -4.98
C ALA A 59 5.12 -0.38 -4.33
N ALA A 60 5.92 0.56 -3.81
CA ALA A 60 7.24 0.27 -3.24
C ALA A 60 7.19 -0.73 -2.05
N PRO A 61 6.36 -0.54 -1.02
CA PRO A 61 6.24 -1.55 0.05
C PRO A 61 5.56 -2.84 -0.43
N LEU A 62 4.62 -2.77 -1.38
CA LEU A 62 3.96 -3.96 -1.92
C LEU A 62 4.96 -4.86 -2.66
N GLN A 63 5.87 -4.28 -3.43
CA GLN A 63 6.93 -5.01 -4.12
C GLN A 63 7.73 -5.90 -3.16
N VAL A 64 8.11 -5.39 -1.98
CA VAL A 64 8.83 -6.16 -0.95
C VAL A 64 8.02 -7.36 -0.46
N VAL A 65 6.70 -7.23 -0.37
CA VAL A 65 5.82 -8.34 0.00
C VAL A 65 5.76 -9.36 -1.13
N LEU A 66 5.54 -8.91 -2.36
CA LEU A 66 5.43 -9.79 -3.54
C LEU A 66 6.72 -10.57 -3.81
N GLU A 67 7.89 -9.96 -3.60
CA GLU A 67 9.18 -10.65 -3.70
C GLU A 67 9.29 -11.81 -2.68
N ARG A 68 8.85 -11.58 -1.43
CA ARG A 68 8.81 -12.65 -0.41
C ARG A 68 7.80 -13.74 -0.73
N VAL A 69 6.70 -13.42 -1.41
CA VAL A 69 5.75 -14.42 -1.90
C VAL A 69 6.37 -15.20 -3.06
N GLN A 70 7.01 -14.53 -4.01
CA GLN A 70 7.71 -15.14 -5.14
C GLN A 70 8.80 -16.13 -4.70
N GLU A 71 9.56 -15.79 -3.66
CA GLU A 71 10.56 -16.67 -3.05
C GLU A 71 9.95 -17.96 -2.47
N ARG A 72 8.75 -17.88 -1.89
CA ARG A 72 8.05 -19.04 -1.31
C ARG A 72 7.31 -19.89 -2.34
N HIS A 73 6.94 -19.29 -3.47
CA HIS A 73 6.18 -19.93 -4.55
C HIS A 73 6.95 -19.83 -5.89
N PRO A 74 8.12 -20.47 -6.03
CA PRO A 74 8.97 -20.31 -7.21
C PRO A 74 8.35 -20.87 -8.51
N SER A 75 7.28 -21.68 -8.42
CA SER A 75 6.51 -22.18 -9.57
C SER A 75 5.46 -21.20 -10.09
N VAL A 76 5.16 -20.14 -9.33
CA VAL A 76 4.15 -19.13 -9.67
C VAL A 76 4.86 -17.89 -10.21
N VAL A 77 4.37 -17.33 -11.31
CA VAL A 77 4.80 -16.03 -11.81
C VAL A 77 3.86 -14.97 -11.27
N ILE A 78 4.40 -13.97 -10.57
CA ILE A 78 3.64 -12.85 -10.04
C ILE A 78 3.87 -11.63 -10.92
N PHE A 79 2.80 -11.09 -11.51
CA PHE A 79 2.80 -9.83 -12.25
C PHE A 79 1.86 -8.86 -11.55
N ALA A 80 2.39 -7.73 -11.08
CA ALA A 80 1.60 -6.72 -10.38
C ALA A 80 1.73 -5.36 -11.07
N TYR A 81 0.61 -4.65 -11.10
CA TYR A 81 0.53 -3.26 -11.49
C TYR A 81 -0.27 -2.51 -10.43
N LEU A 82 0.44 -1.74 -9.60
CA LEU A 82 -0.15 -1.07 -8.44
C LEU A 82 -0.85 -2.10 -7.53
N ASP A 83 -2.14 -1.91 -7.24
CA ASP A 83 -2.98 -2.81 -6.45
C ASP A 83 -3.52 -4.03 -7.22
N ASP A 84 -3.38 -4.08 -8.54
CA ASP A 84 -3.78 -5.23 -9.35
C ASP A 84 -2.65 -6.27 -9.41
N GLY A 85 -2.94 -7.50 -8.99
CA GLY A 85 -2.00 -8.63 -9.00
C GLY A 85 -2.51 -9.82 -9.82
N PHE A 86 -1.64 -10.38 -10.65
CA PHE A 86 -1.87 -11.59 -11.45
C PHE A 86 -0.88 -12.68 -11.02
N PHE A 87 -1.42 -13.83 -10.63
CA PHE A 87 -0.65 -14.98 -10.15
C PHE A 87 -0.84 -16.14 -11.12
N LEU A 88 0.21 -16.45 -11.88
CA LEU A 88 0.15 -17.40 -12.99
C LEU A 88 0.92 -18.67 -12.64
N GLY A 89 0.24 -19.81 -12.64
CA GLY A 89 0.84 -21.11 -12.30
C GLY A 89 -0.20 -22.21 -12.22
N PRO A 90 0.18 -23.41 -11.75
CA PRO A 90 -0.78 -24.47 -11.41
C PRO A 90 -1.86 -23.94 -10.45
N PRO A 91 -3.15 -24.28 -10.61
CA PRO A 91 -4.23 -23.65 -9.85
C PRO A 91 -4.08 -23.71 -8.33
N VAL A 92 -3.58 -24.83 -7.81
CA VAL A 92 -3.34 -25.00 -6.36
C VAL A 92 -2.20 -24.09 -5.89
N ASP A 93 -1.09 -24.06 -6.62
CA ASP A 93 0.08 -23.25 -6.25
C ASP A 93 -0.23 -21.74 -6.36
N ALA A 94 -0.89 -21.32 -7.43
CA ALA A 94 -1.30 -19.93 -7.65
C ALA A 94 -2.32 -19.48 -6.60
N GLY A 95 -3.28 -20.34 -6.23
CA GLY A 95 -4.25 -20.04 -5.19
C GLY A 95 -3.67 -19.99 -3.77
N LEU A 96 -2.52 -20.62 -3.53
CA LEU A 96 -1.79 -20.50 -2.25
C LEU A 96 -0.91 -19.23 -2.19
N ALA A 97 -0.49 -18.70 -3.35
CA ALA A 97 0.35 -17.51 -3.44
C ALA A 97 -0.46 -16.20 -3.40
N TYR A 98 -1.73 -16.22 -3.81
CA TYR A 98 -2.67 -15.10 -3.78
C TYR A 98 -3.27 -14.90 -2.38
#